data_AF-A0A519L0V5-F1
#
_entry.id   AF-A0A519L0V5-F1
#
_cell.length_a   1.000
_cell.length_b   1.000
_cell.length_c   1.000
_cell.angle_alpha   90.00
_cell.angle_beta   90.00
_cell.angle_gamma   90.00
#
_symmetry.space_group_name_H-M   'P 1'
#
loop_
_entity.id
_entity.type
_entity.pdbx_description
1 polymer ?
#
loop_
_entity_poly.entity_id
_entity_poly.type
_entity_poly.pdbx_seq_one_letter_code
_entity_poly.pdbx_strand_id
1 'polypeptide(L)'
;MIKSRKILGVFLASPSDLQTERQYARDCVDEWNEVNAERSGWFVELMGWEDTLPQAGRPQEIINQDVDKCVFFVGMMHRLWGNPTGSG
;
A
#
# COMPACT_ATOMS: atom_id res chain seq x y z
N MET A 1 -15.01 17.48 -21.24
CA MET A 1 -14.22 18.25 -20.25
C MET A 1 -13.22 17.29 -19.62
N ILE A 2 -11.93 17.55 -19.72
CA ILE A 2 -10.90 16.73 -19.06
C ILE A 2 -10.77 17.26 -17.63
N LYS A 3 -10.95 16.39 -16.63
CA LYS A 3 -10.78 16.72 -15.21
C LYS A 3 -9.41 16.22 -14.76
N SER A 4 -8.63 17.07 -14.11
CA SER A 4 -7.37 16.70 -13.45
C SER A 4 -7.59 16.53 -11.94
N ARG A 5 -6.87 15.60 -11.34
CA ARG A 5 -6.82 15.37 -9.88
C ARG A 5 -5.37 15.22 -9.44
N LYS A 6 -5.08 15.60 -8.21
CA LYS A 6 -3.77 15.35 -7.58
C LYS A 6 -3.76 13.92 -7.05
N ILE A 7 -2.65 13.22 -7.24
CA ILE A 7 -2.49 11.86 -6.70
C ILE A 7 -1.81 11.96 -5.34
N LEU A 8 -2.37 11.27 -4.36
CA LEU A 8 -1.76 11.06 -3.05
C LEU A 8 -1.30 9.61 -2.95
N GLY A 9 0.00 9.39 -3.19
CA GLY A 9 0.62 8.08 -3.03
C GLY A 9 0.75 7.71 -1.57
N VAL A 10 0.21 6.53 -1.22
CA VAL A 10 0.26 5.95 0.12
C VAL A 10 0.93 4.59 0.03
N PHE A 11 2.05 4.41 0.73
CA PHE A 11 2.74 3.14 0.82
C PHE A 11 2.18 2.31 1.97
N LEU A 12 1.70 1.10 1.68
CA LEU A 12 1.22 0.14 2.68
C LEU A 12 2.26 -0.95 2.92
N ALA A 13 3.01 -0.81 4.00
CA ALA A 13 3.91 -1.84 4.49
C ALA A 13 3.11 -2.85 5.34
N SER A 14 3.14 -4.12 4.97
CA SER A 14 2.58 -5.18 5.79
C SER A 14 3.44 -6.45 5.73
N PRO A 15 3.41 -7.28 6.77
CA PRO A 15 3.77 -8.69 6.67
C PRO A 15 2.98 -9.45 5.60
N SER A 16 3.52 -10.60 5.17
CA SER A 16 2.94 -11.41 4.10
C SER A 16 1.67 -12.18 4.47
N ASP A 17 1.44 -12.37 5.77
CA ASP A 17 0.26 -13.04 6.32
C ASP A 17 -0.94 -12.10 6.52
N LEU A 18 -0.80 -10.78 6.28
CA LEU A 18 -1.89 -9.79 6.42
C LEU A 18 -2.65 -9.54 5.11
N GLN A 19 -3.06 -10.59 4.41
CA GLN A 19 -3.77 -10.47 3.13
C GLN A 19 -5.17 -9.85 3.31
N THR A 20 -5.89 -10.29 4.34
CA THR A 20 -7.24 -9.80 4.64
C THR A 20 -7.24 -8.33 5.04
N GLU A 21 -6.34 -7.92 5.92
CA GLU A 21 -6.24 -6.54 6.38
C GLU A 21 -5.80 -5.60 5.26
N ARG A 22 -4.97 -6.08 4.33
CA ARG A 22 -4.65 -5.32 3.11
C ARG A 22 -5.84 -5.17 2.18
N GLN A 23 -6.70 -6.17 2.07
CA GLN A 23 -7.94 -6.02 1.31
C GLN A 23 -8.82 -4.94 1.92
N TYR A 24 -8.99 -4.93 3.25
CA TYR A 24 -9.73 -3.87 3.92
C TYR A 24 -9.13 -2.48 3.71
N ALA A 25 -7.79 -2.36 3.68
CA ALA A 25 -7.13 -1.09 3.37
C ALA A 25 -7.43 -0.62 1.94
N ARG A 26 -7.45 -1.54 0.95
CA ARG A 26 -7.84 -1.23 -0.44
C ARG A 26 -9.30 -0.81 -0.53
N ASP A 27 -10.21 -1.59 0.04
CA ASP A 27 -11.64 -1.30 0.02
C ASP A 27 -11.95 0.09 0.62
N CYS A 28 -11.27 0.45 1.71
CA CYS A 28 -11.40 1.75 2.35
C CYS A 28 -10.92 2.90 1.44
N VAL A 29 -9.80 2.71 0.73
CA VAL A 29 -9.28 3.69 -0.21
C VAL A 29 -10.21 3.85 -1.41
N ASP A 30 -10.75 2.75 -1.92
CA ASP A 30 -11.69 2.76 -3.03
C ASP A 30 -12.99 3.48 -2.66
N GLU A 31 -13.59 3.15 -1.51
CA GLU A 31 -14.77 3.86 -0.98
C GLU A 31 -14.48 5.36 -0.80
N TRP A 32 -13.32 5.70 -0.24
CA TRP A 32 -12.95 7.10 -0.07
C TRP A 32 -12.84 7.82 -1.42
N ASN A 33 -12.21 7.19 -2.42
CA ASN A 33 -12.04 7.75 -3.75
C ASN A 33 -13.39 7.95 -4.46
N GLU A 34 -14.30 6.99 -4.38
CA GLU A 34 -15.64 7.09 -4.97
C GLU A 34 -16.41 8.29 -4.40
N VAL A 35 -16.35 8.48 -3.08
CA VAL A 35 -17.13 9.52 -2.38
C VAL A 35 -16.45 10.90 -2.46
N ASN A 36 -15.12 10.95 -2.38
CA ASN A 36 -14.39 12.19 -2.11
C ASN A 36 -13.48 12.66 -3.24
N ALA A 37 -13.10 11.82 -4.21
CA ALA A 37 -12.05 12.22 -5.16
C ALA A 37 -12.46 13.38 -6.07
N GLU A 38 -13.74 13.47 -6.42
CA GLU A 38 -14.25 14.60 -7.20
C GLU A 38 -14.35 15.87 -6.36
N ARG A 39 -14.85 15.80 -5.13
CA ARG A 39 -15.06 16.98 -4.28
C ARG A 39 -13.75 17.54 -3.73
N SER A 40 -12.81 16.67 -3.37
CA SER A 40 -11.52 17.04 -2.79
C SER A 40 -10.48 17.42 -3.85
N GLY A 41 -10.63 16.94 -5.09
CA GLY A 41 -9.62 17.06 -6.15
C GLY A 41 -8.40 16.15 -5.94
N TRP A 42 -8.45 15.24 -4.97
CA TRP A 42 -7.40 14.28 -4.64
C TRP A 42 -7.84 12.86 -4.97
N PHE A 43 -6.92 12.04 -5.46
CA PHE A 43 -7.11 10.62 -5.65
C PHE A 43 -6.05 9.88 -4.85
N VAL A 44 -6.47 8.99 -3.96
CA VAL A 44 -5.56 8.20 -3.13
C VAL A 44 -5.13 6.97 -3.91
N GLU A 45 -3.82 6.80 -4.08
CA GLU A 45 -3.21 5.63 -4.71
C GLU A 45 -2.53 4.82 -3.62
N LEU A 46 -3.10 3.65 -3.30
CA LEU A 46 -2.55 2.74 -2.29
C LEU A 46 -1.59 1.75 -2.96
N MET A 47 -0.31 1.86 -2.63
CA MET A 47 0.74 0.97 -3.11
C MET A 47 1.04 -0.11 -2.07
N GLY A 48 0.78 -1.37 -2.41
CA GLY A 48 1.11 -2.51 -1.57
C GLY A 48 2.44 -3.16 -1.94
N TRP A 49 3.12 -3.72 -0.96
CA TRP A 49 4.39 -4.45 -1.15
C TRP A 49 4.29 -5.71 -2.04
N GLU A 50 3.08 -6.26 -2.26
CA GLU A 50 2.85 -7.45 -3.12
C GLU A 50 2.53 -7.14 -4.58
N ASP A 51 1.92 -5.98 -4.87
CA ASP A 51 1.59 -5.59 -6.25
C ASP A 51 2.86 -5.29 -7.07
N THR A 52 4.02 -5.28 -6.41
CA THR A 52 5.35 -5.10 -6.98
C THR A 52 6.13 -6.43 -7.13
N LEU A 53 5.49 -7.45 -7.71
CA LEU A 53 6.04 -8.75 -8.15
C LEU A 53 6.54 -9.71 -7.04
N PRO A 54 6.21 -11.02 -7.14
CA PRO A 54 6.68 -12.05 -6.22
C PRO A 54 8.10 -12.44 -6.58
N GLN A 55 9.11 -11.73 -6.09
CA GLN A 55 10.49 -12.16 -6.27
C GLN A 55 11.33 -11.71 -5.09
N ALA A 56 11.88 -12.70 -4.40
CA ALA A 56 13.11 -12.53 -3.65
C ALA A 56 14.09 -11.69 -4.49
N GLY A 57 14.38 -10.46 -4.06
CA GLY A 57 15.44 -9.66 -4.66
C GLY A 57 15.04 -8.42 -5.47
N ARG A 58 14.03 -7.64 -5.06
CA ARG A 58 14.09 -6.20 -5.41
C ARG A 58 15.16 -5.52 -4.54
N PRO A 59 16.14 -4.82 -5.14
CA PRO A 59 17.10 -4.01 -4.38
C PRO A 59 16.34 -3.00 -3.52
N GLN A 60 16.81 -2.74 -2.29
CA GLN A 60 16.26 -1.70 -1.40
C GLN A 60 16.06 -0.36 -2.13
N GLU A 61 16.86 -0.08 -3.16
CA GLU A 61 16.76 1.11 -4.00
C GLU A 61 15.38 1.29 -4.67
N ILE A 62 14.68 0.22 -5.06
CA ILE A 62 13.36 0.35 -5.70
C ILE A 62 12.27 0.62 -4.65
N ILE A 63 12.38 -0.02 -3.47
CA ILE A 63 11.48 0.27 -2.34
C ILE A 63 11.65 1.73 -1.93
N ASN A 64 12.89 2.22 -1.84
CA ASN A 64 13.15 3.62 -1.54
C ASN A 64 12.52 4.53 -2.60
N GLN A 65 12.59 4.21 -3.89
CA GLN A 65 11.96 5.03 -4.93
C GLN A 65 10.43 5.07 -4.82
N ASP A 66 9.77 3.98 -4.43
CA ASP A 66 8.32 3.95 -4.29
C ASP A 66 7.88 4.60 -2.96
N VAL A 67 8.66 4.45 -1.90
CA VAL A 67 8.50 5.20 -0.63
C VAL A 67 8.73 6.70 -0.84
N ASP A 68 9.74 7.10 -1.63
CA ASP A 68 10.06 8.50 -1.94
C ASP A 68 8.97 9.18 -2.79
N LYS A 69 8.21 8.40 -3.57
CA LYS A 69 7.03 8.90 -4.30
C LYS A 69 5.79 9.01 -3.44
N CYS A 70 5.77 8.33 -2.29
CA CYS A 70 4.65 8.39 -1.37
C CYS A 70 4.77 9.59 -0.45
N VAL A 71 3.65 10.27 -0.24
CA VAL A 71 3.55 11.33 0.77
C VAL A 71 3.24 10.75 2.15
N PHE A 72 2.63 9.55 2.17
CA PHE A 72 2.26 8.86 3.39
C PHE A 72 2.74 7.41 3.39
N PHE A 73 3.20 6.98 4.57
CA PHE A 73 3.55 5.60 4.85
C PHE A 73 2.59 5.06 5.92
N VAL A 74 2.02 3.89 5.66
CA VAL A 74 1.15 3.17 6.58
C VAL A 74 1.78 1.80 6.86
N GLY A 75 2.20 1.60 8.11
CA GLY A 75 2.73 0.33 8.58
C GLY A 75 1.67 -0.48 9.30
N MET A 76 1.42 -1.69 8.82
CA MET A 76 0.57 -2.67 9.49
C MET A 76 1.42 -3.66 10.26
N MET A 77 1.03 -3.94 11.51
CA MET A 77 1.67 -4.96 12.34
C MET A 77 0.66 -6.00 12.77
N HIS A 78 1.02 -7.28 12.65
CA HIS A 78 0.22 -8.38 13.18
C HIS A 78 0.50 -8.59 14.68
N ARG A 79 -0.48 -9.13 15.41
CA ARG A 79 -0.34 -9.42 16.85
C ARG A 79 0.59 -10.61 17.13
N LEU A 80 0.80 -11.49 16.14
CA LEU A 80 1.76 -12.60 16.22
C LEU A 80 3.05 -12.18 15.50
N TRP A 81 4.12 -11.98 16.26
CA TRP A 81 5.46 -11.78 15.72
C TRP A 81 6.05 -13.14 15.33
N GLY A 82 5.88 -13.52 14.07
CA GLY A 82 6.51 -14.69 13.46
C GLY A 82 5.64 -15.95 13.43
N ASN A 83 5.74 -16.68 12.32
CA ASN A 83 5.60 -18.14 12.32
C ASN A 83 6.96 -18.74 12.67
N PRO A 84 7.04 -19.91 13.33
CA PRO A 84 8.31 -20.59 13.54
C PRO A 84 8.98 -20.82 12.18
N THR A 85 10.00 -20.01 11.90
CA THR A 85 10.93 -20.24 10.79
C THR A 85 11.96 -21.22 11.31
N GLY A 86 11.65 -22.51 11.21
CA GLY A 86 12.56 -23.55 11.65
C GLY A 86 11.96 -24.93 11.59
N SER A 87 12.25 -25.63 10.51
CA SER A 87 12.50 -27.07 10.56
C SER A 87 13.71 -27.30 9.67
N GLY A 88 14.85 -27.62 10.30
CA GLY A 88 16.02 -28.15 9.62
C GLY A 88 15.82 -29.58 9.17
#